data_AF-A0A3D2LCI8-F1
#
_entry.id   AF-A0A3D2LCI8-F1
#
_cell.length_a   1.000
_cell.length_b   1.000
_cell.length_c   1.000
_cell.angle_alpha   90.00
_cell.angle_beta   90.00
_cell.angle_gamma   90.00
#
_symmetry.space_group_name_H-M   'P 1'
#
loop_
_entity.id
_entity.type
_entity.pdbx_description
1 polymer ?
#
loop_
_entity_poly.entity_id
_entity_poly.type
_entity_poly.pdbx_seq_one_letter_code
_entity_poly.pdbx_strand_id
1 'polypeptide(L)'
;GTPARLDGRTIAWDRLEMQPADEQPIPFSYLTDEITVPQVKCGITWTTPETHAIIAENIEQSAVYSGAIAGRGPRYCPSIEDKVHRFADKDSHQ
;
A
#
# COMPACT_ATOMS: atom_id res chain seq x y z
N GLY A 1 -2.05 -6.93 8.53
CA GLY A 1 -1.77 -5.59 9.09
C GLY A 1 -2.68 -4.57 8.44
N THR A 2 -2.63 -3.31 8.88
CA THR A 2 -3.34 -2.18 8.27
C THR A 2 -2.34 -1.02 8.12
N PRO A 3 -2.29 -0.30 6.98
CA PRO A 3 -1.39 0.84 6.84
C PRO A 3 -1.74 2.01 7.77
N ALA A 4 -0.76 2.89 8.02
CA ALA A 4 -1.02 4.17 8.66
C ALA A 4 -1.95 5.03 7.80
N ARG A 5 -2.77 5.87 8.44
CA ARG A 5 -3.60 6.86 7.75
C ARG A 5 -2.85 8.19 7.79
N LEU A 6 -2.74 8.85 6.65
CA LEU A 6 -1.95 10.07 6.49
C LEU A 6 -2.87 11.28 6.36
N ASP A 7 -2.41 12.45 6.82
CA ASP A 7 -3.08 13.72 6.53
C ASP A 7 -2.83 14.11 5.07
N GLY A 8 -3.89 14.21 4.27
CA GLY A 8 -3.79 14.54 2.85
C GLY A 8 -3.15 15.90 2.57
N ARG A 9 -3.17 16.83 3.54
CA ARG A 9 -2.60 18.18 3.34
C ARG A 9 -1.08 18.20 3.37
N THR A 10 -0.46 17.15 3.91
CA THR A 10 1.01 17.05 4.05
C THR A 10 1.64 16.22 2.93
N ILE A 11 0.89 15.90 1.88
CA ILE A 11 1.35 15.12 0.73
C ILE A 11 1.55 16.06 -0.46
N ALA A 12 2.72 15.97 -1.11
CA ALA A 12 3.02 16.71 -2.34
C ALA A 12 2.39 16.02 -3.56
N TRP A 13 1.06 16.15 -3.69
CA TRP A 13 0.26 15.47 -4.72
C TRP A 13 0.65 15.82 -6.16
N ASP A 14 1.17 17.03 -6.37
CA ASP A 14 1.65 17.53 -7.66
C ASP A 14 2.87 16.78 -8.20
N ARG A 15 3.56 16.02 -7.34
CA ARG A 15 4.73 15.21 -7.69
C ARG A 15 4.40 13.75 -7.97
N LEU A 16 3.13 13.34 -7.85
CA LEU A 16 2.71 11.95 -8.02
C LEU A 16 2.05 11.75 -9.39
N GLU A 17 2.21 10.54 -9.91
CA GLU A 17 1.38 10.10 -11.03
C GLU A 17 -0.06 9.94 -10.52
N MET A 18 -1.01 10.61 -11.16
CA MET A 18 -2.41 10.57 -10.77
C MET A 18 -3.18 9.58 -11.65
N GLN A 19 -3.65 8.49 -11.05
CA GLN A 19 -4.49 7.49 -11.70
C GLN A 19 -5.97 7.90 -11.62
N PRO A 20 -6.63 8.18 -12.76
CA PRO A 20 -8.06 8.45 -12.76
C PRO A 20 -8.87 7.16 -12.52
N ALA A 21 -10.12 7.33 -12.12
CA ALA A 21 -11.12 6.26 -12.22
C ALA A 21 -11.43 5.95 -13.69
N ASP A 22 -12.09 4.81 -13.93
CA ASP A 22 -12.58 4.45 -15.25
C ASP A 22 -13.50 5.53 -15.82
N GLU A 23 -13.39 5.80 -17.12
CA GLU A 23 -14.22 6.81 -17.80
C GLU A 23 -15.72 6.49 -17.71
N GLN A 24 -16.06 5.21 -17.72
CA GLN A 24 -17.41 4.69 -17.55
C GLN A 24 -17.42 3.72 -16.36
N PRO A 25 -17.70 4.19 -15.13
CA PRO A 25 -17.64 3.34 -13.95
C PRO A 25 -18.80 2.35 -13.94
N ILE A 26 -18.50 1.08 -13.67
CA ILE A 26 -19.49 0.00 -13.66
C ILE A 26 -20.00 -0.19 -12.23
N PRO A 27 -21.32 -0.10 -11.99
CA PRO A 27 -21.90 -0.41 -10.70
C PRO A 27 -21.63 -1.86 -10.29
N PHE A 28 -21.24 -2.06 -9.02
CA PHE A 28 -21.05 -3.42 -8.47
C PHE A 28 -22.38 -4.19 -8.32
N SER A 29 -23.49 -3.48 -8.10
CA SER A 29 -24.82 -4.08 -7.92
C SER A 29 -25.61 -4.03 -9.21
N TYR A 30 -26.30 -5.12 -9.54
CA TYR A 30 -27.26 -5.16 -10.66
C TYR A 30 -28.50 -4.26 -10.43
N LEU A 31 -28.71 -3.76 -9.22
CA LEU A 31 -29.82 -2.88 -8.87
C LEU A 31 -29.45 -1.39 -8.94
N THR A 32 -28.23 -1.06 -9.31
CA THR A 32 -27.75 0.32 -9.44
C THR A 32 -27.60 0.64 -10.91
N ASP A 33 -28.43 1.58 -11.38
CA ASP A 33 -28.45 1.96 -12.79
C ASP A 33 -27.24 2.85 -13.16
N GLU A 34 -26.83 3.73 -12.26
CA GLU A 34 -25.73 4.67 -12.49
C GLU A 34 -24.95 4.99 -11.21
N ILE A 35 -23.65 5.30 -11.36
CA ILE A 35 -22.81 5.83 -10.28
C ILE A 35 -22.84 7.35 -10.35
N THR A 36 -23.51 7.99 -9.39
CA THR A 36 -23.61 9.46 -9.28
C THR A 36 -22.59 10.09 -8.33
N VAL A 37 -21.86 9.26 -7.58
CA VAL A 37 -20.84 9.73 -6.63
C VAL A 37 -19.66 10.30 -7.41
N PRO A 38 -19.12 11.48 -7.02
CA PRO A 38 -17.91 12.02 -7.63
C PRO A 38 -16.75 11.04 -7.54
N GLN A 39 -16.18 10.69 -8.70
CA GLN A 39 -14.99 9.86 -8.77
C GLN A 39 -13.76 10.74 -8.51
N VAL A 40 -12.80 10.20 -7.75
CA VAL A 40 -11.55 10.90 -7.41
C VAL A 40 -10.36 10.17 -8.00
N LYS A 41 -9.28 10.91 -8.26
CA LYS A 41 -8.03 10.33 -8.72
C LYS A 41 -7.22 9.80 -7.54
N CYS A 42 -6.55 8.67 -7.72
CA CYS A 42 -5.60 8.13 -6.77
C CYS A 42 -4.17 8.59 -7.12
N GLY A 43 -3.34 8.86 -6.12
CA GLY A 43 -1.91 9.10 -6.33
C GLY A 43 -1.13 7.79 -6.30
N ILE A 44 -0.28 7.57 -7.29
CA ILE A 44 0.66 6.46 -7.36
C ILE A 44 2.03 6.95 -6.88
N THR A 45 2.67 6.15 -6.05
CA THR A 45 4.06 6.34 -5.63
C THR A 45 4.74 5.00 -5.45
N TRP A 46 6.04 5.04 -5.14
CA TRP A 46 6.88 3.86 -5.03
C TRP A 46 7.82 3.98 -3.84
N THR A 47 8.14 2.85 -3.22
CA THR A 47 9.24 2.78 -2.25
C THR A 47 10.60 2.94 -2.94
N THR A 48 11.59 3.36 -2.17
CA THR A 48 12.97 3.54 -2.61
C THR A 48 13.91 2.55 -1.89
N PRO A 49 15.14 2.35 -2.39
CA PRO A 49 16.16 1.57 -1.67
C PRO A 49 16.43 2.10 -0.25
N GLU A 50 16.37 3.42 -0.06
CA GLU A 50 16.46 4.04 1.27
C GLU A 50 15.30 3.62 2.19
N THR A 51 14.08 3.55 1.66
CA THR A 51 12.92 3.04 2.42
C THR A 51 13.15 1.59 2.86
N HIS A 52 13.72 0.75 1.98
CA HIS A 52 13.99 -0.65 2.28
C HIS A 52 15.09 -0.81 3.34
N ALA A 53 16.14 0.03 3.27
CA ALA A 53 17.18 0.07 4.29
C ALA A 53 16.61 0.41 5.68
N ILE A 54 15.78 1.45 5.77
CA ILE A 54 15.11 1.85 7.02
C ILE A 54 14.28 0.69 7.59
N ILE A 55 13.53 -0.02 6.74
CA ILE A 55 12.73 -1.17 7.17
C ILE A 55 13.61 -2.32 7.65
N ALA A 56 14.68 -2.64 6.92
CA ALA A 56 15.58 -3.74 7.26
C ALA A 56 16.32 -3.48 8.59
N GLU A 57 16.79 -2.25 8.83
CA GLU A 57 17.44 -1.84 10.08
C GLU A 57 16.51 -1.96 11.31
N ASN A 58 15.19 -1.87 11.11
CA ASN A 58 14.20 -1.88 12.18
C ASN A 58 13.32 -3.15 12.18
N ILE A 59 13.68 -4.19 11.42
CA ILE A 59 12.83 -5.35 11.20
C ILE A 59 12.45 -6.07 12.51
N GLU A 60 13.34 -6.07 13.50
CA GLU A 60 13.11 -6.66 14.82
C GLU A 60 12.05 -5.93 15.66
N GLN A 61 11.71 -4.69 15.30
CA GLN A 61 10.61 -3.95 15.94
C GLN A 61 9.23 -4.36 15.40
N SER A 62 9.17 -5.04 14.25
CA SER A 62 7.91 -5.52 13.69
C SER A 62 7.34 -6.62 14.56
N ALA A 63 6.06 -6.52 14.93
CA ALA A 63 5.35 -7.58 15.67
C ALA A 63 5.38 -8.96 14.94
N VAL A 64 5.57 -8.95 13.62
CA VAL A 64 5.67 -10.16 12.79
C VAL A 64 7.02 -10.86 12.98
N TYR A 65 8.10 -10.09 13.16
CA TYR A 65 9.47 -10.60 13.25
C TYR A 65 10.05 -10.60 14.66
N SER A 66 9.47 -9.83 15.58
CA SER A 66 9.89 -9.73 16.99
C SER A 66 9.52 -10.95 17.83
N GLY A 67 8.82 -11.93 17.25
CA GLY A 67 8.29 -13.09 17.97
C GLY A 67 7.08 -12.79 18.86
N ALA A 68 6.56 -11.56 18.83
CA ALA A 68 5.38 -11.15 19.61
C ALA A 68 4.07 -11.79 19.13
N ILE A 69 4.02 -12.23 17.87
CA ILE A 69 2.84 -12.89 17.27
C ILE A 69 3.14 -14.38 17.10
N ALA A 70 2.38 -15.22 17.80
CA ALA A 70 2.41 -16.67 17.63
C ALA A 70 1.46 -17.11 16.51
N GLY A 71 1.99 -17.77 15.47
CA GLY A 71 1.19 -18.37 14.40
C GLY A 71 1.91 -18.40 13.05
N ARG A 72 1.49 -19.30 12.16
CA ARG A 72 1.92 -19.25 10.75
C ARG A 72 1.27 -18.01 10.13
N GLY A 73 2.11 -17.04 9.73
CA GLY A 73 1.65 -15.87 8.98
C GLY A 73 0.85 -16.27 7.73
N PRO A 74 0.03 -15.36 7.18
CA PRO A 74 -0.69 -15.60 5.93
C PRO A 74 0.27 -16.05 4.82
N ARG A 75 -0.20 -16.96 3.95
CA ARG A 75 0.61 -17.48 2.84
C ARG A 75 1.06 -16.37 1.88
N TYR A 76 0.23 -15.34 1.73
CA TYR A 76 0.55 -14.13 0.99
C TYR A 76 1.17 -13.09 1.93
N CYS A 77 2.28 -12.47 1.53
CA CYS A 77 2.99 -11.44 2.29
C CYS A 77 2.18 -10.13 2.26
N PRO A 78 1.41 -9.78 3.31
CA PRO A 78 0.49 -8.65 3.23
C PRO A 78 1.15 -7.33 3.66
N SER A 79 2.29 -7.39 4.34
CA SER A 79 2.97 -6.22 4.91
C SER A 79 4.22 -5.87 4.11
N ILE A 80 4.58 -4.59 4.13
CA ILE A 80 5.72 -4.10 3.34
C ILE A 80 7.04 -4.67 3.84
N GLU A 81 7.18 -4.86 5.16
CA GLU A 81 8.36 -5.45 5.77
C GLU A 81 8.57 -6.92 5.38
N ASP A 82 7.49 -7.71 5.22
CA ASP A 82 7.58 -9.09 4.74
C ASP A 82 7.87 -9.14 3.23
N LYS A 83 7.38 -8.17 2.46
CA LYS A 83 7.74 -8.04 1.03
C LYS A 83 9.21 -7.71 0.85
N VAL A 84 9.73 -6.71 1.56
CA VAL A 84 11.16 -6.32 1.51
C VAL A 84 12.06 -7.48 1.95
N HIS A 85 11.68 -8.22 2.98
CA HIS A 85 12.46 -9.38 3.43
C HIS A 85 12.44 -10.55 2.43
N ARG A 86 11.27 -10.93 1.89
CA ARG A 86 11.15 -12.10 1.01
C ARG A 86 11.55 -11.83 -0.44
N PHE A 87 11.36 -10.60 -0.92
CA PHE A 87 11.66 -10.18 -2.29
C PHE A 87 12.78 -9.14 -2.28
N ALA A 88 13.89 -9.47 -1.62
CA ALA A 88 15.04 -8.59 -1.44
C ALA A 88 15.75 -8.22 -2.75
N ASP A 89 15.44 -8.90 -3.86
CA ASP A 89 15.89 -8.55 -5.21
C ASP A 89 15.12 -7.38 -5.83
N LYS A 90 14.02 -6.92 -5.22
CA LYS A 90 13.20 -5.82 -5.70
C LYS A 90 13.65 -4.50 -5.08
N ASP A 91 14.18 -3.60 -5.91
CA ASP A 91 14.57 -2.26 -5.47
C ASP A 91 13.39 -1.32 -5.17
N SER A 92 12.16 -1.71 -5.53
CA SER A 92 10.97 -0.88 -5.38
C SER A 92 9.66 -1.69 -5.37
N HIS A 93 8.65 -1.11 -4.74
CA HIS A 93 7.28 -1.61 -4.63
C HIS A 93 6.32 -0.43 -4.77
N GLN A 94 5.24 -0.61 -5.54
CA GLN A 94 4.09 0.28 -5.61
C GLN A 94 3.21 0.10 -4.37
#